data_AF-A0A6I5A165-F1
#
_entry.id   AF-A0A6I5A165-F1
#
_cell.length_a   1.000
_cell.length_b   1.000
_cell.length_c   1.000
_cell.angle_alpha   90.00
_cell.angle_beta   90.00
_cell.angle_gamma   90.00
#
_symmetry.space_group_name_H-M   'P 1'
#
loop_
_entity.id
_entity.type
_entity.pdbx_description
1 polymer ?
#
loop_
_entity_poly.entity_id
_entity_poly.type
_entity_poly.pdbx_seq_one_letter_code
_entity_poly.pdbx_strand_id
1 'polypeptide(L)'
;MFFPEAKDVSQVKFYMLIATQIYVFLAVVITFYILYKVAMLSNNKGFKNLFLFLMSLVLRIPFQSVEVTEYNKLSFRTVIKEVWKELLFFIIATIWFLGAMIVGYIQIQEFISH
;
A
#
# COMPACT_ATOMS: atom_id res chain seq x y z
N MET A 1 -32.03 -21.89 20.97
CA MET A 1 -32.08 -21.57 19.53
C MET A 1 -30.75 -20.98 19.13
N PHE A 2 -29.98 -21.68 18.32
CA PHE A 2 -28.82 -21.11 17.60
C PHE A 2 -29.41 -20.41 16.38
N PHE A 3 -29.34 -19.07 16.32
CA PHE A 3 -29.82 -18.31 15.15
C PHE A 3 -28.77 -18.43 14.03
N PRO A 4 -29.03 -19.17 12.94
CA PRO A 4 -28.09 -19.30 11.83
C PRO A 4 -27.73 -17.94 11.21
N GLU A 5 -28.67 -16.98 11.25
CA GLU A 5 -28.52 -15.62 10.73
C GLU A 5 -27.41 -14.81 11.44
N ALA A 6 -27.25 -14.96 12.76
CA ALA A 6 -26.17 -14.30 13.49
C ALA A 6 -24.79 -14.88 13.14
N LYS A 7 -24.74 -16.16 12.72
CA LYS A 7 -23.52 -16.82 12.26
C LYS A 7 -23.13 -16.32 10.87
N ASP A 8 -24.09 -16.04 9.98
CA ASP A 8 -23.81 -15.52 8.64
C ASP A 8 -23.29 -14.08 8.68
N VAL A 9 -23.92 -13.18 9.45
CA VAL A 9 -23.46 -11.79 9.57
C VAL A 9 -22.07 -11.70 10.20
N SER A 10 -21.80 -12.52 11.23
CA SER A 10 -20.49 -12.55 11.88
C SER A 10 -19.40 -13.11 10.95
N GLN A 11 -19.72 -14.09 10.10
CA GLN A 11 -18.80 -14.59 9.07
C GLN A 11 -18.48 -13.54 8.01
N VAL A 12 -19.48 -12.82 7.49
CA VAL A 12 -19.25 -11.75 6.50
C VAL A 12 -18.36 -10.64 7.08
N LYS A 13 -18.64 -10.20 8.33
CA LYS A 13 -17.78 -9.23 9.04
C LYS A 13 -16.35 -9.74 9.21
N PHE A 14 -16.18 -11.03 9.52
CA PHE A 14 -14.86 -11.66 9.64
C PHE A 14 -14.11 -11.68 8.30
N TYR A 15 -14.78 -12.04 7.20
CA TYR A 15 -14.16 -12.01 5.87
C TYR A 15 -13.82 -10.60 5.40
N MET A 16 -14.66 -9.60 5.68
CA MET A 16 -14.35 -8.19 5.44
C MET A 16 -13.12 -7.72 6.21
N LEU A 17 -12.97 -8.16 7.48
CA LEU A 17 -11.80 -7.85 8.29
C LEU A 17 -10.54 -8.49 7.68
N ILE A 18 -10.59 -9.76 7.28
CA ILE A 18 -9.46 -10.42 6.60
C ILE A 18 -9.11 -9.71 5.30
N ALA A 19 -10.10 -9.39 4.46
CA ALA A 19 -9.90 -8.68 3.20
C ALA A 19 -9.23 -7.32 3.42
N THR A 20 -9.63 -6.60 4.47
CA THR A 20 -9.02 -5.32 4.86
C THR A 20 -7.57 -5.50 5.29
N GLN A 21 -7.24 -6.51 6.09
CA GLN A 21 -5.87 -6.78 6.52
C GLN A 21 -4.97 -7.14 5.32
N ILE A 22 -5.45 -7.99 4.41
CA ILE A 22 -4.73 -8.35 3.18
C ILE A 22 -4.51 -7.11 2.32
N TYR A 23 -5.54 -6.29 2.15
CA TYR A 23 -5.44 -5.05 1.38
C TYR A 23 -4.41 -4.07 1.99
N VAL A 24 -4.46 -3.84 3.30
CA VAL A 24 -3.51 -2.98 4.01
C VAL A 24 -2.09 -3.49 3.86
N PHE A 25 -1.87 -4.80 3.99
CA PHE A 25 -0.56 -5.41 3.76
C PHE A 25 -0.05 -5.14 2.35
N LEU A 26 -0.87 -5.38 1.32
CA LEU A 26 -0.50 -5.11 -0.07
C LEU A 26 -0.24 -3.61 -0.31
N ALA A 27 -1.06 -2.74 0.26
CA ALA A 27 -0.90 -1.30 0.16
C ALA A 27 0.43 -0.83 0.76
N VAL A 28 0.82 -1.37 1.91
CA VAL A 28 2.12 -1.08 2.53
C VAL A 28 3.26 -1.54 1.61
N VAL A 29 3.21 -2.76 1.08
CA VAL A 29 4.24 -3.30 0.17
C VAL A 29 4.37 -2.44 -1.10
N ILE A 30 3.26 -2.07 -1.73
CA ILE A 30 3.27 -1.23 -2.93
C ILE A 30 3.81 0.17 -2.62
N THR A 31 3.41 0.75 -1.49
CA THR A 31 3.92 2.06 -1.05
C THR A 31 5.43 2.01 -0.82
N PHE A 32 5.93 0.96 -0.17
CA PHE A 32 7.36 0.75 0.00
C PHE A 32 8.09 0.58 -1.34
N TYR A 33 7.51 -0.14 -2.29
CA TYR A 33 8.06 -0.31 -3.63
C TYR A 33 8.15 1.02 -4.40
N ILE A 34 7.09 1.82 -4.34
CA ILE A 34 7.06 3.16 -4.93
C ILE A 34 8.12 4.05 -4.29
N LEU A 35 8.21 4.06 -2.95
CA LEU A 35 9.21 4.83 -2.23
C LEU A 35 10.64 4.37 -2.57
N TYR A 36 10.87 3.07 -2.71
CA TYR A 36 12.14 2.50 -3.17
C TYR A 36 12.52 3.03 -4.55
N LYS A 37 11.61 2.97 -5.53
CA LYS A 37 11.85 3.51 -6.87
C LYS A 37 12.17 5.00 -6.82
N VAL A 38 11.37 5.79 -6.10
CA VAL A 38 11.60 7.22 -5.94
C VAL A 38 12.96 7.49 -5.29
N ALA A 39 13.33 6.75 -4.26
CA ALA A 39 14.61 6.88 -3.58
C ALA A 39 15.78 6.56 -4.51
N MET A 40 15.74 5.45 -5.24
CA MET A 40 16.82 5.07 -6.16
C MET A 40 16.97 6.04 -7.34
N LEU A 41 15.86 6.58 -7.84
CA LEU A 41 15.85 7.56 -8.94
C LEU A 41 16.15 9.00 -8.48
N SER A 42 16.01 9.29 -7.19
CA SER A 42 16.27 10.63 -6.65
C SER A 42 17.76 10.98 -6.68
N ASN A 43 18.09 12.21 -7.07
CA ASN A 43 19.46 12.72 -6.99
C ASN A 43 19.83 13.27 -5.60
N ASN A 44 18.89 13.24 -4.65
CA ASN A 44 19.13 13.73 -3.31
C ASN A 44 19.81 12.65 -2.46
N LYS A 45 21.11 12.83 -2.20
CA LYS A 45 21.93 11.94 -1.36
C LYS A 45 21.35 11.76 0.05
N GLY A 46 20.82 12.83 0.64
CA GLY A 46 20.21 12.79 1.97
C GLY A 46 18.95 11.91 2.00
N PHE A 47 18.10 12.05 0.99
CA PHE A 47 16.89 11.21 0.86
C PHE A 47 17.22 9.73 0.64
N LYS A 48 18.20 9.42 -0.24
CA LYS A 48 18.68 8.06 -0.47
C LYS A 48 19.23 7.41 0.80
N ASN A 49 20.09 8.12 1.53
CA ASN A 49 20.70 7.60 2.76
C ASN A 49 19.66 7.46 3.88
N LEU A 50 18.72 8.41 4.03
CA LEU A 50 17.62 8.28 4.99
C LEU A 50 16.75 7.06 4.67
N PHE A 51 16.40 6.87 3.40
CA PHE A 51 15.61 5.72 2.96
C PHE A 51 16.34 4.39 3.21
N LEU A 52 17.63 4.30 2.87
CA LEU A 52 18.43 3.10 3.12
C LEU A 52 18.63 2.83 4.61
N PHE A 53 18.71 3.87 5.44
CA PHE A 53 18.76 3.74 6.89
C PHE A 53 17.43 3.23 7.48
N LEU A 54 16.30 3.72 6.97
CA LEU A 54 14.99 3.19 7.36
C LEU A 54 14.84 1.73 6.91
N MET A 55 15.29 1.39 5.70
CA MET A 55 15.28 0.03 5.19
C MET A 55 16.21 -0.91 5.96
N SER A 56 17.38 -0.46 6.40
CA SER A 56 18.28 -1.27 7.22
C SER A 56 17.65 -1.60 8.58
N LEU A 57 16.89 -0.68 9.17
CA LEU A 57 16.13 -0.94 10.40
C LEU A 57 15.00 -1.95 10.18
N VAL A 58 14.22 -1.79 9.10
CA VAL A 58 13.05 -2.65 8.81
C VAL A 58 13.48 -4.05 8.37
N LEU A 59 14.47 -4.16 7.48
CA LEU A 59 14.91 -5.42 6.88
C LEU A 59 16.08 -6.07 7.64
N ARG A 60 16.64 -5.40 8.66
CA ARG A 60 17.85 -5.82 9.39
C ARG A 60 19.06 -6.09 8.49
N ILE A 61 19.17 -5.34 7.40
CA ILE A 61 20.29 -5.43 6.45
C ILE A 61 21.38 -4.43 6.88
N PRO A 62 22.68 -4.75 6.77
CA PRO A 62 23.74 -3.80 7.06
C PRO A 62 23.63 -2.54 6.19
N PHE A 63 23.59 -1.37 6.83
CA PHE A 63 23.53 -0.09 6.14
C PHE A 63 24.84 0.18 5.40
N GLN A 64 24.74 0.41 4.09
CA GLN A 64 25.85 0.90 3.26
C GLN A 64 25.46 2.29 2.75
N SER A 65 26.26 3.31 3.10
CA SER A 65 26.05 4.66 2.58
C SER A 65 26.32 4.69 1.08
N VAL A 66 25.45 5.33 0.31
CA VAL A 66 25.66 5.47 -1.13
C VAL A 66 26.70 6.56 -1.36
N GLU A 67 27.88 6.15 -1.83
CA GLU A 67 28.86 7.06 -2.42
C GLU A 67 28.35 7.53 -3.77
N VAL A 68 28.57 8.82 -4.05
CA VAL A 68 27.89 9.56 -5.11
C VAL A 68 28.23 8.92 -6.46
N THR A 69 27.26 8.24 -7.08
CA THR A 69 27.37 7.87 -8.49
C THR A 69 27.34 9.14 -9.32
N GLU A 70 28.50 9.46 -9.86
CA GLU A 70 28.75 10.57 -10.76
C GLU A 70 27.73 10.61 -11.92
N TYR A 71 27.27 11.83 -12.20
CA TYR A 71 26.64 12.28 -13.45
C TYR A 71 25.57 11.38 -14.06
N ASN A 72 24.39 11.34 -13.44
CA ASN A 72 23.16 11.30 -14.24
C ASN A 72 22.09 12.20 -13.60
N LYS A 73 21.90 13.39 -14.19
CA LYS A 73 20.72 14.23 -13.91
C LYS A 73 19.50 13.56 -14.54
N LEU A 74 19.02 12.48 -13.95
CA LEU A 74 17.68 11.99 -14.24
C LEU A 74 16.70 13.09 -13.83
N SER A 75 16.08 13.72 -14.83
CA SER A 75 15.09 14.77 -14.63
C SER A 75 13.98 14.25 -13.73
N PHE A 76 13.58 15.04 -12.73
CA PHE A 76 12.43 14.76 -11.85
C PHE A 76 11.17 14.36 -12.64
N ARG A 77 11.04 14.90 -13.87
CA ARG A 77 9.98 14.57 -14.83
C ARG A 77 9.98 13.10 -15.25
N THR A 78 11.15 12.47 -15.35
CA THR A 78 11.32 11.05 -15.68
C THR A 78 10.90 10.17 -14.50
N VAL A 79 11.30 10.54 -13.29
CA VAL A 79 10.92 9.85 -12.04
C VAL A 79 9.41 9.84 -11.86
N ILE A 80 8.78 11.00 -12.04
CA ILE A 80 7.32 11.10 -12.00
C ILE A 80 6.70 10.24 -13.09
N LYS A 81 7.19 10.30 -14.33
CA LYS A 81 6.61 9.53 -15.45
C LYS A 81 6.68 8.01 -15.23
N GLU A 82 7.74 7.51 -14.59
CA GLU A 82 7.87 6.09 -14.26
C GLU A 82 6.93 5.66 -13.12
N VAL A 83 6.84 6.46 -12.06
CA VAL A 83 6.06 6.12 -10.86
C VAL A 83 4.57 6.42 -11.05
N TRP A 84 4.19 7.36 -11.93
CA TRP A 84 2.81 7.81 -12.10
C TRP A 84 1.85 6.70 -12.50
N LYS A 85 2.27 5.77 -13.36
CA LYS A 85 1.43 4.64 -13.78
C LYS A 85 1.09 3.72 -12.60
N GLU A 86 2.08 3.46 -11.75
CA GLU A 86 1.94 2.60 -10.57
C GLU A 86 1.08 3.29 -9.50
N LEU A 87 1.30 4.58 -9.30
CA LEU A 87 0.48 5.44 -8.44
C LEU A 87 -0.98 5.46 -8.88
N LEU A 88 -1.22 5.64 -10.18
CA LEU A 88 -2.58 5.71 -10.73
C LEU A 88 -3.30 4.36 -10.62
N PHE A 89 -2.61 3.26 -10.89
CA PHE A 89 -3.15 1.91 -10.66
C PHE A 89 -3.50 1.70 -9.18
N PHE A 90 -2.60 2.09 -8.28
CA PHE A 90 -2.82 1.97 -6.84
C PHE A 90 -4.01 2.80 -6.35
N ILE A 91 -4.18 4.03 -6.85
CA ILE A 91 -5.34 4.88 -6.53
C ILE A 91 -6.64 4.22 -7.00
N ILE A 92 -6.68 3.71 -8.24
CA ILE A 92 -7.87 3.04 -8.77
C ILE A 92 -8.21 1.80 -7.94
N ALA A 93 -7.21 0.96 -7.63
CA ALA A 93 -7.40 -0.23 -6.79
C ALA A 93 -7.93 0.15 -5.39
N THR A 94 -7.42 1.25 -4.82
CA THR A 94 -7.89 1.77 -3.52
C THR A 94 -9.34 2.21 -3.58
N ILE A 95 -9.72 2.99 -4.59
CA ILE A 95 -11.10 3.46 -4.78
C ILE A 95 -12.04 2.26 -4.96
N TRP A 96 -11.63 1.28 -5.77
CA TRP A 96 -12.42 0.08 -6.01
C TRP A 96 -12.62 -0.74 -4.72
N PHE A 97 -11.55 -0.93 -3.94
CA PHE A 97 -11.62 -1.63 -2.65
C PHE A 97 -12.55 -0.91 -1.66
N LEU A 98 -12.44 0.43 -1.55
CA LEU A 98 -13.33 1.22 -0.70
C LEU A 98 -14.79 1.11 -1.14
N GLY A 99 -15.05 1.15 -2.46
CA GLY A 99 -16.38 0.92 -3.01
C GLY A 99 -16.96 -0.44 -2.62
N ALA A 100 -16.16 -1.50 -2.75
CA ALA A 100 -16.56 -2.86 -2.35
C ALA A 100 -16.87 -2.95 -0.84
N MET A 101 -16.08 -2.29 0.01
CA MET A 101 -16.32 -2.25 1.46
C MET A 101 -17.60 -1.49 1.83
N ILE A 102 -17.90 -0.40 1.13
CA ILE A 102 -19.16 0.35 1.33
C ILE A 102 -20.36 -0.50 0.95
N VAL A 103 -20.33 -1.17 -0.21
CA VAL A 103 -21.41 -2.06 -0.65
C VAL A 103 -21.61 -3.20 0.34
N GLY A 104 -20.51 -3.85 0.78
CA GLY A 104 -20.58 -4.91 1.79
C GLY A 104 -21.15 -4.43 3.12
N TYR A 105 -20.82 -3.21 3.54
CA TYR A 105 -21.40 -2.59 4.72
C TYR A 105 -22.92 -2.35 4.58
N ILE A 106 -23.37 -1.82 3.43
CA ILE A 106 -24.79 -1.59 3.15
C ILE A 106 -25.56 -2.91 3.17
N GLN A 107 -25.04 -3.96 2.53
CA GLN A 107 -25.66 -5.29 2.53
C GLN A 107 -25.80 -5.87 3.94
N ILE A 108 -24.79 -5.69 4.80
CA ILE A 108 -24.88 -6.10 6.22
C ILE A 108 -25.99 -5.32 6.94
N GLN A 109 -26.09 -4.01 6.70
CA GLN A 109 -27.10 -3.18 7.36
C GLN A 109 -28.52 -3.55 6.91
N GLU A 110 -28.73 -3.73 5.60
CA GLU A 110 -30.02 -4.18 5.06
C GLU A 110 -30.43 -5.54 5.65
N PHE A 111 -29.49 -6.49 5.73
CA PHE A 111 -29.75 -7.81 6.31
C PHE A 111 -30.07 -7.76 7.81
N ILE A 112 -29.48 -6.84 8.59
CA ILE A 112 -29.78 -6.68 10.02
C ILE A 112 -31.13 -5.99 10.24
N SER A 113 -31.56 -5.14 9.30
CA SER A 113 -32.80 -4.36 9.41
C SER A 113 -34.08 -5.12 9.02
N HIS A 114 -33.93 -6.27 8.37
CA HIS A 114 -35.00 -7.19 7.96
C HIS A 114 -35.09 -8.39 8.90
#